data_AF-A0A530ZUV9-F1
#
_entry.id   AF-A0A530ZUV9-F1
#
_cell.length_a   1.000
_cell.length_b   1.000
_cell.length_c   1.000
_cell.angle_alpha   90.00
_cell.angle_beta   90.00
_cell.angle_gamma   90.00
#
_symmetry.space_group_name_H-M   'P 1'
#
loop_
_entity.id
_entity.type
_entity.pdbx_description
1 polymer ?
#
loop_
_entity_poly.entity_id
_entity_poly.type
_entity_poly.pdbx_seq_one_letter_code
_entity_poly.pdbx_strand_id
1 'polypeptide(L)'
;MNLQSMTGFARAVAEHDGTSIAWEVKSVNGKSVEVRLRLPQGLERLEPAVRQTVQKRFARGNFQATLTVGRAAGQQAQPVVNEAFLRDLAGLAKRLQEMFGAAPATADGLLSLRGVLDIPETVETEEARAALDSAILSALEVA
;
A
#
# COMPACT_ATOMS: atom_id res chain seq x y z
N MET A 1 -13.97 -35.14 23.96
CA MET A 1 -13.37 -33.82 24.22
C MET A 1 -12.17 -33.70 23.30
N ASN A 2 -12.35 -33.03 22.15
CA ASN A 2 -11.30 -33.02 21.12
C ASN A 2 -10.19 -32.07 21.54
N LEU A 3 -8.99 -32.62 21.71
CA LEU A 3 -7.77 -31.87 21.97
C LEU A 3 -7.52 -30.96 20.76
N GLN A 4 -7.84 -29.68 20.88
CA GLN A 4 -7.53 -28.72 19.82
C GLN A 4 -6.02 -28.44 19.82
N SER A 5 -5.43 -28.58 18.62
CA SER A 5 -3.99 -28.45 18.34
C SER A 5 -3.37 -27.23 19.04
N MET A 6 -2.16 -27.42 19.59
CA MET A 6 -1.44 -26.42 20.38
C MET A 6 -0.76 -25.31 19.57
N THR A 7 -0.76 -25.43 18.23
CA THR A 7 -0.29 -24.41 17.28
C THR A 7 -1.02 -24.54 15.95
N GLY A 8 -1.28 -23.43 15.27
CA GLY A 8 -1.93 -23.40 13.96
C GLY A 8 -1.26 -22.40 13.03
N PHE A 9 -1.18 -22.73 11.74
CA PHE A 9 -0.73 -21.84 10.68
C PHE A 9 -1.78 -21.84 9.57
N ALA A 10 -2.14 -20.66 9.10
CA ALA A 10 -3.03 -20.47 7.96
C ALA A 10 -2.48 -19.38 7.04
N ARG A 11 -2.73 -19.56 5.75
CA ARG A 11 -2.45 -18.56 4.72
C ARG A 11 -3.63 -18.47 3.78
N ALA A 12 -4.14 -17.26 3.59
CA ALA A 12 -5.15 -16.95 2.58
C ALA A 12 -4.59 -15.92 1.60
N VAL A 13 -4.89 -16.11 0.33
CA VAL A 13 -4.50 -15.19 -0.74
C VAL A 13 -5.75 -14.83 -1.52
N ALA A 14 -5.86 -13.55 -1.87
CA ALA A 14 -6.93 -13.01 -2.70
C ALA A 14 -6.35 -11.97 -3.65
N GLU A 15 -7.14 -11.59 -4.65
CA GLU A 15 -6.83 -10.51 -5.57
C GLU A 15 -8.06 -9.61 -5.70
N HIS A 16 -7.84 -8.30 -5.69
CA HIS A 16 -8.88 -7.30 -5.88
C HIS A 16 -8.33 -6.20 -6.77
N ASP A 17 -8.95 -5.99 -7.93
CA ASP A 17 -8.54 -4.97 -8.92
C ASP A 17 -7.02 -4.96 -9.18
N GLY A 18 -6.41 -6.12 -9.45
CA GLY A 18 -4.97 -6.23 -9.70
C GLY A 18 -4.07 -5.98 -8.47
N THR A 19 -4.67 -5.83 -7.29
CA THR A 19 -3.96 -5.80 -6.01
C THR A 19 -3.99 -7.19 -5.37
N SER A 20 -2.80 -7.77 -5.22
CA SER A 20 -2.62 -9.02 -4.47
C SER A 20 -2.72 -8.77 -2.97
N ILE A 21 -3.47 -9.63 -2.29
CA ILE A 21 -3.72 -9.59 -0.85
C ILE A 21 -3.31 -10.95 -0.28
N ALA A 22 -2.46 -10.96 0.75
CA ALA A 22 -2.09 -12.19 1.44
C ALA A 22 -2.11 -12.01 2.96
N TRP A 23 -2.86 -12.88 3.63
CA TRP A 23 -2.84 -13.03 5.08
C TRP A 23 -2.05 -14.26 5.46
N GLU A 24 -1.16 -14.11 6.43
CA GLU A 24 -0.52 -15.22 7.12
C GLU A 24 -0.81 -15.12 8.62
N VAL A 25 -1.44 -16.16 9.17
CA VAL A 25 -1.86 -16.22 10.57
C VAL A 25 -1.17 -17.39 11.25
N LYS A 26 -0.42 -17.10 12.31
CA LYS A 26 0.17 -18.08 13.22
C LYS A 26 -0.56 -18.00 14.54
N SER A 27 -0.84 -19.13 15.16
CA SER A 27 -1.44 -19.21 16.47
C SER A 27 -0.67 -20.17 17.36
N VAL A 28 -0.60 -19.81 18.64
CA VAL A 28 -0.05 -20.66 19.71
C VAL A 28 -1.01 -20.66 20.89
N ASN A 29 -0.89 -21.68 21.74
CA ASN A 29 -1.71 -21.79 22.94
C ASN A 29 -1.52 -20.57 23.86
N GLY A 30 -2.63 -19.96 24.28
CA GLY A 30 -2.66 -18.79 25.15
C GLY A 30 -3.88 -18.85 26.06
N LYS A 31 -3.78 -18.29 27.27
CA LYS A 31 -4.89 -18.31 28.24
C LYS A 31 -6.02 -17.34 27.86
N SER A 32 -5.63 -16.20 27.29
CA SER A 32 -6.52 -15.15 26.78
C SER A 32 -6.33 -14.99 25.27
N VAL A 33 -7.24 -14.28 24.60
CA VAL A 33 -7.07 -13.90 23.19
C VAL A 33 -6.12 -12.71 23.12
N GLU A 34 -4.96 -12.92 22.54
CA GLU A 34 -4.03 -11.86 22.18
C GLU A 34 -3.81 -11.86 20.68
N VAL A 35 -3.83 -10.67 20.07
CA VAL A 35 -3.62 -10.52 18.62
C VAL A 35 -2.48 -9.53 18.40
N ARG A 36 -1.45 -9.96 17.67
CA ARG A 36 -0.37 -9.12 17.16
C ARG A 36 -0.51 -9.00 15.66
N LEU A 37 -0.64 -7.77 15.18
CA LEU A 37 -0.84 -7.47 13.77
C LEU A 37 0.41 -6.82 13.18
N ARG A 38 0.73 -7.22 11.95
CA ARG A 38 1.66 -6.49 11.08
C ARG A 38 0.89 -6.09 9.82
N LEU A 39 0.61 -4.81 9.70
CA LEU A 39 -0.09 -4.22 8.57
C LEU A 39 0.89 -3.35 7.75
N PRO A 40 0.75 -3.31 6.42
CA PRO A 40 1.48 -2.36 5.58
C PRO A 40 1.11 -0.91 5.91
N GLN A 41 2.00 0.02 5.55
CA GLN A 41 1.75 1.45 5.73
C GLN A 41 0.46 1.89 5.04
N GLY A 42 -0.34 2.69 5.73
CA GLY A 42 -1.59 3.22 5.20
C GLY A 42 -2.76 2.25 5.32
N LEU A 43 -2.61 1.07 5.95
CA LEU A 43 -3.69 0.11 6.23
C LEU A 43 -3.96 -0.09 7.73
N GLU A 44 -3.35 0.73 8.60
CA GLU A 44 -3.47 0.65 10.06
C GLU A 44 -4.92 0.81 10.55
N ARG A 45 -5.76 1.51 9.78
CA ARG A 45 -7.20 1.65 10.06
C ARG A 45 -7.95 0.32 10.16
N LEU A 46 -7.43 -0.76 9.57
CA LEU A 46 -8.06 -2.07 9.56
C LEU A 46 -7.83 -2.84 10.87
N GLU A 47 -6.87 -2.41 11.69
CA GLU A 47 -6.51 -3.10 12.92
C GLU A 47 -7.70 -3.40 13.85
N PRO A 48 -8.61 -2.45 14.15
CA PRO A 48 -9.76 -2.73 15.02
C PRO A 48 -10.69 -3.81 14.46
N ALA A 49 -10.96 -3.78 13.16
CA ALA A 49 -11.85 -4.74 12.49
C ALA A 49 -11.23 -6.15 12.47
N VAL A 50 -9.93 -6.26 12.20
CA VAL A 50 -9.19 -7.53 12.23
C VAL A 50 -9.20 -8.13 13.63
N ARG A 51 -8.91 -7.32 14.66
CA ARG A 51 -8.94 -7.78 16.07
C ARG A 51 -10.32 -8.30 16.45
N GLN A 52 -11.37 -7.56 16.10
CA GLN A 52 -12.74 -7.97 16.39
C GLN A 52 -13.09 -9.30 15.72
N THR A 53 -12.65 -9.52 14.49
CA THR A 53 -12.86 -10.76 13.74
C THR A 53 -12.24 -11.97 14.45
N VAL A 54 -10.99 -11.84 14.91
CA VAL A 54 -10.29 -12.90 15.66
C VAL A 54 -10.97 -13.16 17.01
N GLN A 55 -11.33 -12.10 17.75
CA GLN A 55 -11.99 -12.22 19.05
C GLN A 55 -13.40 -12.83 18.99
N LYS A 56 -14.12 -12.64 17.87
CA LYS A 56 -15.42 -13.29 17.63
C LYS A 56 -15.28 -14.80 17.40
N ARG A 57 -14.16 -15.25 16.83
CA ARG A 57 -13.95 -16.65 16.42
C ARG A 57 -13.24 -17.50 17.48
N PHE A 58 -12.42 -16.89 18.32
CA PHE A 58 -11.59 -17.60 19.30
C PHE A 58 -11.79 -17.03 20.69
N ALA A 59 -11.92 -17.91 21.69
CA ALA A 59 -12.03 -17.53 23.11
C ALA A 59 -10.67 -17.49 23.84
N ARG A 60 -9.63 -18.09 23.25
CA ARG A 60 -8.27 -18.15 23.80
C ARG A 60 -7.23 -18.34 22.69
N GLY A 61 -5.99 -17.92 22.91
CA GLY A 61 -4.87 -18.13 21.98
C GLY A 61 -4.10 -16.84 21.71
N ASN A 62 -2.82 -16.97 21.38
CA ASN A 62 -2.02 -15.85 20.88
C ASN A 62 -1.88 -15.96 19.37
N PHE A 63 -2.35 -14.94 18.66
CA PHE A 63 -2.40 -14.88 17.21
C PHE A 63 -1.43 -13.84 16.70
N GLN A 64 -0.58 -14.23 15.76
CA GLN A 64 0.26 -13.34 14.99
C GLN A 64 -0.23 -13.35 13.55
N ALA A 65 -0.84 -12.25 13.12
CA ALA A 65 -1.38 -12.10 11.77
C ALA A 65 -0.59 -11.02 11.00
N THR A 66 -0.15 -11.36 9.80
CA THR A 66 0.61 -10.47 8.91
C THR A 66 -0.15 -10.31 7.61
N LEU A 67 -0.39 -9.06 7.21
CA LEU A 67 -0.97 -8.70 5.93
C LEU A 67 0.13 -8.26 4.98
N THR A 68 0.15 -8.80 3.77
CA THR A 68 0.95 -8.32 2.66
C THR A 68 0.02 -7.88 1.54
N VAL A 69 0.21 -6.67 1.04
CA VAL A 69 -0.55 -6.11 -0.09
C VAL A 69 0.44 -5.69 -1.17
N GLY A 70 0.31 -6.27 -2.36
CA GLY A 70 1.13 -5.94 -3.51
C GLY A 70 0.26 -5.41 -4.65
N ARG A 71 0.40 -4.13 -4.99
CA ARG A 71 -0.28 -3.54 -6.15
C ARG A 71 0.44 -3.94 -7.43
N ALA A 72 -0.30 -4.34 -8.47
CA ALA A 72 0.30 -4.58 -9.77
C ALA A 72 1.02 -3.32 -10.27
N ALA A 73 2.20 -3.50 -10.88
CA ALA A 73 3.06 -2.43 -11.37
C ALA A 73 2.37 -1.46 -12.36
N GLY A 74 1.22 -1.84 -12.92
CA GLY A 74 0.40 -0.99 -13.80
C GLY A 74 -0.50 0.04 -13.09
N GLN A 75 -0.63 -0.02 -11.76
CA GLN A 75 -1.36 0.96 -10.94
C GLN A 75 -0.43 1.93 -10.20
N GLN A 76 0.88 1.84 -10.41
CA GLN A 76 1.75 2.93 -10.03
C GLN A 76 1.42 4.11 -10.93
N ALA A 77 1.08 5.24 -10.31
CA ALA A 77 0.82 6.48 -11.02
C ALA A 77 1.94 6.76 -12.01
N GLN A 78 1.59 6.84 -13.29
CA GLN A 78 2.55 7.22 -14.31
C GLN A 78 3.01 8.64 -14.02
N PRO A 79 4.33 8.92 -14.05
CA PRO A 79 4.82 10.28 -13.86
C PRO A 79 4.23 11.18 -14.93
N VAL A 80 3.60 12.26 -14.48
CA VAL A 80 3.03 13.30 -15.33
C VAL A 80 3.99 14.48 -15.34
N VAL A 81 4.25 14.99 -16.53
CA VAL A 81 5.07 16.19 -16.70
C VAL A 81 4.15 17.41 -16.72
N ASN A 82 4.45 18.40 -15.89
CA ASN A 82 3.83 19.71 -16.01
C ASN A 82 4.41 20.43 -17.23
N GLU A 83 3.79 20.22 -18.39
CA GLU A 83 4.28 20.74 -19.68
C GLU A 83 4.36 22.27 -19.71
N ALA A 84 3.42 22.96 -19.04
CA ALA A 84 3.40 24.41 -19.00
C ALA A 84 4.64 24.93 -18.25
N PHE A 85 4.89 24.38 -17.06
CA PHE A 85 6.03 24.77 -16.25
C PHE A 85 7.37 24.36 -16.90
N LEU A 86 7.44 23.18 -17.50
CA LEU A 86 8.61 22.74 -18.25
C LEU A 86 8.93 23.69 -19.41
N ARG A 87 7.91 24.15 -20.14
CA ARG A 87 8.08 25.09 -21.26
C ARG A 87 8.65 26.42 -20.78
N ASP A 88 8.15 26.95 -19.66
CA ASP A 88 8.65 28.20 -19.08
C ASP A 88 10.12 28.06 -18.65
N LEU A 89 10.47 26.95 -17.98
CA LEU A 89 11.84 26.67 -17.56
C LEU A 89 12.80 26.49 -18.75
N ALA A 90 12.39 25.77 -19.78
CA ALA A 90 13.18 25.60 -21.00
C ALA A 90 13.42 26.95 -21.70
N GLY A 91 12.41 27.83 -21.73
CA GLY A 91 12.54 29.19 -22.24
C GLY A 91 13.53 30.04 -21.45
N LEU A 92 13.50 29.95 -20.12
CA LEU A 92 14.45 30.64 -19.24
C LEU A 92 15.89 30.11 -19.43
N ALA A 93 16.05 28.79 -19.50
CA ALA A 93 17.36 28.18 -19.74
C ALA A 93 17.97 28.63 -21.07
N LYS A 94 17.16 28.71 -22.13
CA LYS A 94 17.60 29.23 -23.43
C LYS A 94 18.05 30.69 -23.35
N ARG A 95 17.32 31.55 -22.64
CA ARG A 95 17.72 32.96 -22.44
C ARG A 95 19.04 33.07 -21.67
N LEU A 96 19.25 32.25 -20.65
CA LEU A 96 20.51 32.23 -19.90
C LEU A 96 21.69 31.82 -20.76
N GLN A 97 21.49 30.84 -21.65
CA GLN A 97 22.49 30.43 -22.64
C GLN A 97 22.83 31.60 -23.58
N GLU A 98 21.82 32.28 -24.13
CA GLU A 98 22.01 33.40 -25.08
C GLU A 98 22.65 34.63 -24.42
N MET A 99 22.27 34.96 -23.19
CA MET A 99 22.73 36.19 -22.51
C MET A 99 24.08 36.04 -21.83
N PHE A 100 24.37 34.86 -21.26
CA PHE A 100 25.52 34.66 -20.38
C PHE A 100 26.47 33.55 -20.85
N GLY A 101 26.18 32.89 -21.99
CA GLY A 101 26.98 31.76 -22.47
C GLY A 101 26.89 30.53 -21.58
N ALA A 102 25.82 30.40 -20.80
CA ALA A 102 25.60 29.25 -19.93
C ALA A 102 25.48 27.95 -20.74
N ALA A 103 25.83 26.82 -20.13
CA ALA A 103 25.66 25.52 -20.77
C ALA A 103 24.16 25.22 -21.06
N PRO A 104 23.83 24.49 -22.14
CA PRO A 104 22.46 24.09 -22.44
C PRO A 104 21.86 23.27 -21.30
N ALA A 105 20.57 23.47 -21.01
CA ALA A 105 19.85 22.61 -20.08
C ALA A 105 19.70 21.19 -20.64
N THR A 106 19.86 20.19 -19.78
CA THR A 106 19.66 18.77 -20.11
C THR A 106 18.25 18.32 -19.77
N ALA A 107 17.76 17.30 -20.47
CA ALA A 107 16.43 16.71 -20.19
C ALA A 107 16.33 16.23 -18.74
N ASP A 108 17.34 15.50 -18.25
CA ASP A 108 17.42 15.04 -16.87
C ASP A 108 17.41 16.20 -15.87
N GLY A 109 18.16 17.27 -16.18
CA GLY A 109 18.21 18.47 -15.35
C GLY A 109 16.85 19.14 -15.22
N LEU A 110 16.12 19.29 -16.32
CA LEU A 110 14.78 19.88 -16.32
C LEU A 110 13.76 18.99 -15.60
N LEU A 111 13.77 17.68 -15.87
CA LEU A 111 12.84 16.73 -15.24
C LEU A 111 13.08 16.57 -13.73
N SER A 112 14.31 16.81 -13.25
CA SER A 112 14.64 16.77 -11.82
C SER A 112 14.11 17.98 -11.02
N LEU A 113 13.66 19.04 -11.69
CA LEU A 113 13.17 20.24 -11.02
C LEU A 113 11.82 19.98 -10.35
N ARG A 114 11.70 20.40 -9.09
CA ARG A 114 10.47 20.27 -8.30
C ARG A 114 9.30 20.93 -9.04
N GLY A 115 8.23 20.17 -9.26
CA GLY A 115 7.02 20.62 -9.96
C GLY A 115 7.06 20.44 -11.48
N VAL A 116 8.15 19.91 -12.04
CA VAL A 116 8.20 19.50 -13.46
C VAL A 116 7.70 18.07 -13.61
N LEU A 117 8.23 17.14 -12.82
CA LEU A 117 7.81 15.76 -12.80
C LEU A 117 7.01 15.50 -11.52
N ASP A 118 5.72 15.30 -11.68
CA ASP A 118 4.83 14.91 -10.61
C ASP A 118 4.47 13.45 -10.78
N ILE A 119 4.61 12.67 -9.72
CA ILE A 119 3.99 11.34 -9.66
C ILE A 119 2.64 11.62 -9.01
N PRO A 120 1.53 11.69 -9.77
CA PRO A 120 0.24 11.96 -9.17
C PRO A 120 0.02 10.93 -8.09
N GLU A 121 -0.27 11.34 -6.85
CA GLU A 121 -0.81 10.39 -5.90
C GLU A 121 -2.07 9.83 -6.57
N THR A 122 -2.13 8.51 -6.79
CA THR A 122 -3.39 7.89 -7.19
C THR A 122 -4.39 8.29 -6.13
N VAL A 123 -5.30 9.21 -6.46
CA VAL A 123 -6.38 9.60 -5.57
C VAL A 123 -7.28 8.37 -5.50
N GLU A 124 -7.01 7.51 -4.52
CA GLU A 124 -7.92 6.44 -4.15
C GLU A 124 -9.22 7.12 -3.73
N THR A 125 -10.26 6.93 -4.53
CA THR A 125 -11.58 7.38 -4.13
C THR A 125 -11.98 6.64 -2.85
N GLU A 126 -12.84 7.25 -2.04
CA GLU A 126 -13.27 6.65 -0.78
C GLU A 126 -13.97 5.31 -1.02
N GLU A 127 -14.64 5.16 -2.17
CA GLU A 127 -15.27 3.91 -2.62
C GLU A 127 -14.23 2.83 -2.94
N ALA A 128 -13.17 3.16 -3.67
CA ALA A 128 -12.11 2.21 -4.01
C ALA A 128 -11.37 1.73 -2.74
N ARG A 129 -11.14 2.66 -1.81
CA ARG A 129 -10.56 2.34 -0.50
C ARG A 129 -11.46 1.40 0.31
N ALA A 130 -12.76 1.67 0.37
CA ALA A 130 -13.72 0.84 1.07
C ALA A 130 -13.85 -0.56 0.44
N ALA A 131 -13.81 -0.65 -0.90
CA ALA A 131 -13.83 -1.91 -1.62
C ALA A 131 -12.60 -2.77 -1.31
N LEU A 132 -11.41 -2.15 -1.32
CA LEU A 132 -10.16 -2.82 -0.96
C LEU A 132 -10.18 -3.30 0.51
N ASP A 133 -10.65 -2.45 1.42
CA ASP A 133 -10.79 -2.80 2.84
C ASP A 133 -11.69 -4.02 3.05
N SER A 134 -12.84 -4.04 2.36
CA SER A 134 -13.74 -5.18 2.39
C SER A 134 -13.07 -6.44 1.84
N ALA A 135 -12.33 -6.34 0.73
CA ALA A 135 -11.63 -7.48 0.15
C ALA A 135 -10.55 -8.03 1.10
N ILE A 136 -9.81 -7.15 1.77
CA ILE A 136 -8.79 -7.53 2.77
C ILE A 136 -9.43 -8.27 3.95
N LEU A 137 -10.56 -7.78 4.46
CA LEU A 137 -11.26 -8.40 5.58
C LEU A 137 -11.88 -9.75 5.18
N SER A 138 -12.48 -9.85 3.99
CA SER A 138 -12.99 -11.13 3.49
C SER A 138 -11.88 -12.17 3.31
N ALA A 139 -10.69 -11.76 2.84
CA ALA A 139 -9.55 -12.65 2.73
C ALA A 139 -9.07 -13.17 4.10
N LEU A 140 -9.19 -12.37 5.17
CA LEU A 140 -8.87 -12.80 6.52
C LEU A 140 -9.83 -13.87 7.03
N GLU A 141 -11.13 -13.80 6.71
CA GLU A 141 -12.12 -14.77 7.20
C GLU A 141 -11.92 -16.19 6.64
N VAL A 142 -11.26 -16.27 5.47
CA VAL A 142 -10.86 -17.53 4.83
C VAL A 142 -9.63 -18.15 5.48
N ALA A 143 -8.75 -17.35 6.10
CA ALA A 143 -7.57 -17.80 6.84
C ALA A 143 -7.96 -18.38 8.22
#